data_AF-A0A920SBE4-F1
#
_entry.id   AF-A0A920SBE4-F1
#
_cell.length_a   1.000
_cell.length_b   1.000
_cell.length_c   1.000
_cell.angle_alpha   90.00
_cell.angle_beta   90.00
_cell.angle_gamma   90.00
#
_symmetry.space_group_name_H-M   'P 1'
#
loop_
_entity.id
_entity.type
_entity.pdbx_description
1 polymer ?
#
loop_
_entity_poly.entity_id
_entity_poly.type
_entity_poly.pdbx_seq_one_letter_code
_entity_poly.pdbx_strand_id
1 'polypeptide(L)'
;MAYVGVGIFSGAALKRCVSKGIKRAVHVGMIGKFSKMAEGYFVTHVAGNKVDTTFLAGLAGSCGASESLQNEMAATTSGRHFGEIALANNQLKLFTVMSQMVWMKVTNY
;
A
#
# COMPACT_ATOMS: atom_id res chain seq x y z
N MET A 1 13.77 20.60 5.85
CA MET A 1 12.82 19.54 5.41
C MET A 1 11.64 20.21 4.74
N ALA A 2 11.03 19.57 3.74
CA ALA A 2 9.82 20.07 3.08
C ALA A 2 8.72 19.01 3.14
N TYR A 3 7.47 19.46 3.28
CA TYR A 3 6.28 18.61 3.28
C TYR A 3 5.42 18.97 2.08
N VAL A 4 4.94 17.95 1.36
CA VAL A 4 4.12 18.13 0.16
C VAL A 4 2.86 17.31 0.30
N GLY A 5 1.70 17.99 0.26
CA GLY A 5 0.42 17.32 0.16
C GLY A 5 0.21 16.79 -1.26
N VAL A 6 0.25 15.46 -1.43
CA VAL A 6 0.13 14.81 -2.75
C VAL A 6 -1.29 14.36 -3.09
N GLY A 7 -2.20 14.32 -2.10
CA GLY A 7 -3.59 13.93 -2.30
C GLY A 7 -3.76 12.52 -2.86
N ILE A 8 -4.17 12.44 -4.13
CA ILE A 8 -4.34 11.18 -4.89
C ILE A 8 -3.19 10.89 -5.86
N PHE A 9 -2.23 11.81 -6.00
CA PHE A 9 -1.17 11.80 -7.00
C PHE A 9 0.15 11.21 -6.46
N SER A 10 0.05 10.23 -5.57
CA SER A 10 1.19 9.60 -4.90
C SER A 10 2.24 9.07 -5.88
N GLY A 11 1.82 8.39 -6.95
CA GLY A 11 2.73 7.88 -7.97
C GLY A 11 3.42 9.00 -8.76
N ALA A 12 2.68 10.04 -9.16
CA ALA A 12 3.24 11.17 -9.89
C ALA A 12 4.27 11.94 -9.06
N ALA A 13 3.98 12.15 -7.77
CA ALA A 13 4.90 12.80 -6.84
C ALA A 13 6.22 12.01 -6.69
N LEU A 14 6.13 10.69 -6.48
CA LEU A 14 7.33 9.85 -6.35
C LEU A 14 8.11 9.75 -7.66
N LYS A 15 7.44 9.61 -8.81
CA LYS A 15 8.09 9.65 -10.13
C LYS A 15 8.79 10.99 -10.37
N ARG A 16 8.20 12.10 -9.90
CA ARG A 16 8.84 13.42 -9.97
C ARG A 16 10.12 13.47 -9.15
N CYS A 17 10.13 12.89 -7.95
CA CYS A 17 11.34 12.75 -7.14
C CYS A 17 12.45 12.01 -7.91
N VAL A 18 12.13 10.85 -8.50
CA VAL A 18 13.08 10.07 -9.31
C VAL A 18 13.62 10.90 -10.47
N SER A 19 12.74 11.53 -11.26
CA SER A 19 13.13 12.35 -12.42
C SER A 19 14.01 13.56 -12.08
N LYS A 20 13.95 14.05 -10.83
CA LYS A 20 14.73 15.18 -10.34
C LYS A 20 15.98 14.76 -9.56
N GLY A 21 16.31 13.46 -9.55
CA GLY A 21 17.48 12.94 -8.85
C GLY A 21 17.37 13.02 -7.33
N ILE A 22 16.15 13.17 -6.78
CA ILE A 22 15.93 13.15 -5.33
C ILE A 22 16.19 11.74 -4.83
N LYS A 23 17.27 11.57 -4.07
CA LYS A 23 17.77 10.26 -3.62
C LYS A 23 16.94 9.61 -2.51
N ARG A 24 16.14 10.40 -1.79
CA ARG A 24 15.34 9.91 -0.66
C ARG A 24 14.04 10.70 -0.55
N ALA A 25 12.93 9.97 -0.50
CA ALA A 25 11.61 10.50 -0.20
C ALA A 25 10.93 9.58 0.83
N VAL A 26 10.20 10.17 1.78
CA VAL A 26 9.39 9.42 2.74
C VAL A 26 7.93 9.62 2.35
N HIS A 27 7.25 8.54 1.99
CA HIS A 27 5.83 8.55 1.70
C HIS A 27 5.07 8.12 2.95
N VAL A 28 4.12 8.93 3.41
CA VAL A 28 3.26 8.61 4.56
C VAL A 28 1.82 8.67 4.10
N GLY A 29 1.03 7.66 4.46
CA GLY A 29 -0.36 7.59 4.07
C GLY A 29 -1.04 6.32 4.56
N MET A 30 -2.36 6.25 4.35
CA MET A 30 -3.15 5.09 4.73
C MET A 30 -2.80 3.88 3.86
N ILE A 31 -2.84 2.68 4.46
CA ILE A 31 -2.62 1.38 3.79
C ILE A 31 -3.44 1.23 2.50
N GLY A 32 -4.69 1.70 2.45
CA GLY A 32 -5.50 1.64 1.23
C GLY A 32 -4.93 2.40 0.04
N LYS A 33 -4.08 3.42 0.25
CA LYS A 33 -3.33 4.09 -0.83
C LYS A 33 -2.13 3.26 -1.26
N PHE A 34 -1.44 2.64 -0.31
CA PHE A 34 -0.28 1.78 -0.58
C PHE A 34 -0.68 0.50 -1.30
N SER A 35 -1.82 -0.12 -0.94
CA SER A 35 -2.40 -1.28 -1.66
C SER A 35 -2.51 -0.98 -3.15
N LYS A 36 -3.20 0.11 -3.48
CA LYS A 36 -3.40 0.55 -4.88
C LYS A 36 -2.07 0.76 -5.60
N MET A 37 -1.11 1.42 -4.97
CA MET A 37 0.21 1.62 -5.58
C MET A 37 0.98 0.30 -5.76
N ALA A 38 0.86 -0.64 -4.83
CA ALA A 38 1.48 -1.97 -4.93
C ALA A 38 0.87 -2.78 -6.09
N GLU A 39 -0.43 -2.64 -6.32
CA GLU A 39 -1.16 -3.19 -7.47
C GLU A 39 -0.81 -2.48 -8.79
N GLY A 40 -0.17 -1.30 -8.74
CA GLY A 40 0.25 -0.52 -9.91
C GLY A 40 -0.67 0.65 -10.27
N TYR A 41 -1.68 0.95 -9.45
CA TYR A 41 -2.53 2.12 -9.61
C TYR A 41 -1.87 3.37 -9.00
N PHE A 42 -1.34 4.24 -9.88
CA PHE A 42 -0.62 5.45 -9.48
C PHE A 42 -1.50 6.68 -9.20
N VAL A 43 -2.81 6.57 -9.48
CA VAL A 43 -3.84 7.51 -9.05
C VAL A 43 -4.72 6.81 -8.01
N THR A 44 -4.71 7.28 -6.76
CA THR A 44 -5.29 6.54 -5.63
C THR A 44 -6.76 6.87 -5.32
N HIS A 45 -7.51 7.42 -6.27
CA HIS A 45 -8.90 7.82 -6.05
C HIS A 45 -9.81 6.60 -5.78
N VAL A 46 -10.82 6.75 -4.92
CA VAL A 46 -11.70 5.63 -4.50
C VAL A 46 -12.76 5.27 -5.55
N ALA A 47 -13.20 6.23 -6.37
CA ALA A 47 -14.14 5.95 -7.46
C ALA A 47 -13.51 5.19 -8.64
N GLY A 48 -12.18 5.16 -8.74
CA GLY A 48 -11.48 4.44 -9.81
C GLY A 48 -11.14 3.00 -9.45
N ASN A 49 -10.78 2.73 -8.19
CA ASN A 49 -10.46 1.39 -7.66
C ASN A 49 -10.80 1.36 -6.17
N LYS A 50 -11.59 0.37 -5.72
CA LYS A 50 -11.76 0.11 -4.28
C LYS A 50 -10.47 -0.52 -3.73
N VAL A 51 -10.36 -0.64 -2.41
CA VAL A 51 -9.28 -1.46 -1.83
C VAL A 51 -9.58 -2.91 -2.18
N ASP A 52 -8.64 -3.61 -2.80
CA ASP A 52 -8.76 -5.04 -3.06
C ASP A 52 -8.33 -5.83 -1.81
N THR A 53 -9.32 -6.27 -1.04
CA THR A 53 -9.08 -7.01 0.19
C THR A 53 -8.66 -8.45 -0.06
N THR A 54 -8.97 -9.00 -1.23
CA THR A 54 -8.49 -10.33 -1.66
C THR A 54 -7.00 -10.28 -1.95
N PHE A 55 -6.54 -9.27 -2.69
CA PHE A 55 -5.11 -9.01 -2.90
C PHE A 55 -4.38 -8.87 -1.57
N LEU A 56 -4.92 -8.04 -0.67
CA LEU A 56 -4.30 -7.79 0.63
C LEU A 56 -4.27 -9.05 1.53
N ALA A 57 -5.32 -9.87 1.51
CA ALA A 57 -5.36 -11.14 2.24
C ALA A 57 -4.33 -12.13 1.69
N GLY A 58 -4.20 -12.25 0.36
CA GLY A 58 -3.14 -13.08 -0.26
C GLY A 58 -1.73 -12.60 0.09
N LEU A 59 -1.52 -11.29 0.19
CA LEU A 59 -0.27 -10.71 0.67
C LEU A 59 -0.01 -11.08 2.14
N ALA A 60 -1.05 -11.08 2.99
CA ALA A 60 -0.95 -11.53 4.38
C ALA A 60 -0.57 -13.01 4.47
N GLY A 61 -1.16 -13.87 3.63
CA GLY A 61 -0.78 -15.28 3.53
C GLY A 61 0.69 -15.47 3.16
N SER A 62 1.18 -14.69 2.19
CA SER A 62 2.61 -14.66 1.83
C SER A 62 3.53 -14.17 2.96
N CYS A 63 2.96 -13.49 3.96
CA CYS A 63 3.66 -13.03 5.16
C CYS A 63 3.52 -13.99 6.36
N GLY A 64 2.79 -15.10 6.22
CA GLY A 64 2.62 -16.12 7.26
C GLY A 64 1.29 -16.05 8.01
N ALA A 65 0.30 -15.28 7.54
CA ALA A 65 -1.05 -15.32 8.10
C ALA A 65 -1.71 -16.68 7.85
N SER A 66 -2.39 -17.24 8.86
CA SER A 66 -3.19 -18.46 8.71
C SER A 66 -4.36 -18.25 7.74
N GLU A 67 -4.91 -19.34 7.20
CA GLU A 67 -6.12 -19.25 6.35
C GLU A 67 -7.29 -18.58 7.08
N SER A 68 -7.47 -18.88 8.37
CA SER A 68 -8.50 -18.22 9.19
C SER A 68 -8.33 -16.71 9.24
N LEU A 69 -7.10 -16.23 9.45
CA LEU A 69 -6.78 -14.81 9.52
C LEU A 69 -6.91 -14.15 8.14
N GLN A 70 -6.49 -14.83 7.07
CA GLN A 70 -6.66 -14.35 5.70
C GLN A 70 -8.15 -14.15 5.37
N ASN A 71 -9.02 -15.10 5.74
CA ASN A 71 -10.46 -15.00 5.53
C ASN A 71 -11.07 -13.82 6.30
N GLU A 72 -10.67 -13.64 7.56
CA GLU A 72 -11.10 -12.49 8.38
C GLU A 72 -10.69 -11.16 7.73
N MET A 73 -9.44 -11.07 7.28
CA MET A 73 -8.89 -9.88 6.63
C MET A 73 -9.55 -9.60 5.27
N ALA A 74 -9.85 -10.63 4.48
CA ALA A 74 -10.54 -10.50 3.19
C ALA A 74 -11.97 -9.96 3.33
N ALA A 75 -12.66 -10.28 4.44
CA ALA A 75 -14.02 -9.84 4.74
C ALA A 75 -14.13 -8.34 5.13
N THR A 76 -13.01 -7.64 5.25
CA THR A 76 -13.00 -6.21 5.59
C THR A 76 -13.57 -5.35 4.45
N THR A 77 -14.14 -4.20 4.78
CA THR A 77 -14.73 -3.26 3.80
C THR A 77 -13.85 -2.04 3.50
N SER A 78 -12.75 -1.90 4.24
CA SER A 78 -11.82 -0.78 4.07
C SER A 78 -10.39 -1.20 4.37
N GLY A 79 -9.43 -0.55 3.71
CA GLY A 79 -8.01 -0.76 3.99
C GLY A 79 -7.65 -0.42 5.44
N ARG A 80 -8.34 0.54 6.07
CA ARG A 80 -8.12 0.86 7.49
C ARG A 80 -8.44 -0.35 8.38
N HIS A 81 -9.63 -0.91 8.22
CA HIS A 81 -10.07 -2.08 8.99
C HIS A 81 -9.13 -3.28 8.77
N PHE A 82 -8.74 -3.53 7.51
CA PHE A 82 -7.71 -4.51 7.18
C PHE A 82 -6.40 -4.28 7.96
N GLY A 83 -5.92 -3.03 7.97
CA GLY A 83 -4.68 -2.67 8.66
C GLY A 83 -4.77 -2.84 10.19
N GLU A 84 -5.93 -2.57 10.78
CA GLU A 84 -6.18 -2.78 12.20
C GLU A 84 -6.10 -4.27 12.57
N ILE A 85 -6.71 -5.16 11.77
CA ILE A 85 -6.60 -6.62 11.96
C ILE A 85 -5.15 -7.08 11.80
N ALA A 86 -4.43 -6.58 10.79
CA ALA A 86 -3.03 -6.91 10.57
C ALA A 86 -2.15 -6.53 11.77
N LEU A 87 -2.35 -5.33 12.34
CA LEU A 87 -1.61 -4.87 13.52
C LEU A 87 -1.95 -5.70 14.76
N ALA A 88 -3.23 -5.99 15.00
CA ALA A 88 -3.68 -6.80 16.12
C ALA A 88 -3.11 -8.24 16.10
N ASN A 89 -2.85 -8.77 14.91
CA ASN A 89 -2.33 -10.12 14.70
C ASN A 89 -0.81 -10.16 14.38
N ASN A 90 -0.09 -9.10 14.71
CA ASN A 90 1.37 -8.98 14.53
C ASN A 90 1.86 -9.23 13.09
N GLN A 91 1.03 -8.93 12.09
CA GLN A 91 1.35 -9.07 10.67
C GLN A 91 2.18 -7.87 10.16
N LEU A 92 3.24 -7.49 10.88
CA LEU A 92 4.05 -6.30 10.56
C LEU A 92 4.80 -6.44 9.23
N LYS A 93 5.21 -7.67 8.90
CA LYS A 93 5.92 -8.00 7.65
C LYS A 93 5.12 -7.59 6.41
N LEU A 94 3.78 -7.63 6.48
CA LEU A 94 2.90 -7.22 5.40
C LEU A 94 3.17 -5.76 4.97
N PHE A 95 3.32 -4.84 5.92
CA PHE A 95 3.54 -3.43 5.60
C PHE A 95 4.90 -3.20 4.93
N THR A 96 5.91 -3.97 5.32
CA THR A 96 7.24 -3.96 4.70
C THR A 96 7.17 -4.46 3.26
N VAL A 97 6.57 -5.64 3.02
CA VAL A 97 6.47 -6.21 1.67
C VAL A 97 5.64 -5.32 0.75
N MET A 98 4.52 -4.77 1.24
CA MET A 98 3.70 -3.82 0.48
C MET A 98 4.51 -2.58 0.09
N SER A 99 5.32 -2.04 1.01
CA SER A 99 6.17 -0.88 0.73
C SER A 99 7.25 -1.18 -0.30
N GLN A 100 7.81 -2.39 -0.30
CA GLN A 100 8.74 -2.87 -1.32
C GLN A 100 8.06 -3.01 -2.69
N MET A 101 6.82 -3.52 -2.74
CA MET A 101 6.04 -3.59 -3.98
C MET A 101 5.81 -2.19 -4.58
N VAL A 102 5.40 -1.22 -3.74
CA VAL A 102 5.27 0.18 -4.16
C VAL A 102 6.57 0.71 -4.75
N TRP A 103 7.70 0.49 -4.06
CA TRP A 103 9.01 0.94 -4.53
C TRP A 103 9.32 0.38 -5.93
N MET A 104 9.21 -0.93 -6.11
CA MET A 104 9.46 -1.59 -7.41
C MET A 104 8.58 -1.01 -8.51
N LYS A 105 7.30 -0.76 -8.23
CA LYS A 105 6.36 -0.17 -9.19
C LYS A 105 6.72 1.27 -9.56
N VAL A 106 7.26 2.06 -8.63
CA VAL A 106 7.65 3.45 -8.87
C VAL A 106 8.96 3.56 -9.66
N THR A 107 9.93 2.66 -9.43
CA THR A 107 11.27 2.76 -10.02
C THR A 107 11.46 2.00 -11.34
N ASN A 108 10.56 1.06 -11.68
CA ASN A 108 10.66 0.27 -12.93
C ASN A 108 10.01 0.97 -14.14
N TYR A 109 10.07 2.30 -14.20
CA TYR A 109 9.61 3.13 -15.34
C TYR A 109 10.77 3.97 -15.89
#